data_AF-A0AAT9FQG6-F1
#
_entry.id   AF-A0AAT9FQG6-F1
#
_cell.length_a   1.000
_cell.length_b   1.000
_cell.length_c   1.000
_cell.angle_alpha   90.00
_cell.angle_beta   90.00
_cell.angle_gamma   90.00
#
_symmetry.space_group_name_H-M   'P 1'
#
loop_
_entity.id
_entity.type
_entity.pdbx_description
1 polymer ?
#
loop_
_entity_poly.entity_id
_entity_poly.type
_entity_poly.pdbx_seq_one_letter_code
_entity_poly.pdbx_strand_id
1 'polypeptide(L)'
;MNEMDGKKARRGKGLKITAVLLLLLGAVGYGYFRYQHPYGSSHHCSKMFPLFFHEYAEDHDGNYPSAGGEAASLALLVDYGMPVKFLAGKSVSPSDTEKYYAQHGTLSDEVCGWHYVEGLKNTDPSELAIMWPKVPLGHNGERLKRPAYEVIFIDGSIRYIEVTKWQGFLADQERLRTSR
;
A
#
# COMPACT_ATOMS: atom_id res chain seq x y z
N MET A 1 31.82 59.60 3.27
CA MET A 1 30.57 58.96 3.77
C MET A 1 29.79 58.46 2.56
N ASN A 2 30.28 57.40 1.88
CA ASN A 2 29.90 57.18 0.48
C ASN A 2 29.98 55.71 0.02
N GLU A 3 28.98 55.36 -0.80
CA GLU A 3 28.84 54.23 -1.73
C GLU A 3 28.88 52.79 -1.21
N MET A 4 29.68 52.45 -0.19
CA MET A 4 29.79 51.07 0.30
C MET A 4 28.55 50.59 1.09
N ASP A 5 27.85 51.48 1.80
CA ASP A 5 26.66 51.12 2.59
C ASP A 5 25.43 50.82 1.74
N GLY A 6 25.27 51.51 0.60
CA GLY A 6 24.15 51.28 -0.32
C GLY A 6 24.20 49.89 -0.98
N LYS A 7 25.41 49.41 -1.35
CA LYS A 7 25.60 48.07 -1.92
C LYS A 7 25.35 46.97 -0.90
N LYS A 8 25.75 47.14 0.37
CA LYS A 8 25.48 46.18 1.46
C LYS A 8 23.98 46.07 1.76
N ALA A 9 23.27 47.19 1.86
CA ALA A 9 21.83 47.21 2.08
C ALA A 9 21.04 46.55 0.93
N ARG A 10 21.46 46.76 -0.32
CA ARG A 10 20.83 46.16 -1.52
C ARG A 10 21.12 44.66 -1.64
N ARG A 11 22.34 44.21 -1.29
CA ARG A 11 22.70 42.78 -1.17
C ARG A 11 21.89 42.06 -0.08
N GLY A 12 21.71 42.70 1.08
CA GLY A 12 20.90 42.14 2.19
C GLY A 12 19.42 42.00 1.84
N LYS A 13 18.84 42.95 1.09
CA LYS A 13 17.46 42.85 0.60
C LYS A 13 17.30 41.74 -0.45
N GLY A 14 18.23 41.64 -1.41
CA GLY A 14 18.22 40.56 -2.40
C GLY A 14 18.30 39.17 -1.75
N LEU A 15 19.19 39.00 -0.78
CA LEU A 15 19.34 37.72 -0.05
C LEU A 15 18.06 37.33 0.71
N LYS A 16 17.37 38.29 1.34
CA LYS A 16 16.09 38.05 2.02
C LYS A 16 14.99 37.61 1.06
N ILE A 17 14.87 38.27 -0.10
CA ILE A 17 13.88 37.90 -1.13
C ILE A 17 14.16 36.48 -1.63
N THR A 18 15.41 36.16 -1.96
CA THR A 18 15.79 34.82 -2.40
C THR A 18 15.48 33.77 -1.33
N ALA A 19 15.81 34.04 -0.06
CA ALA A 19 15.52 33.11 1.03
C ALA A 19 14.00 32.85 1.17
N VAL A 20 13.17 33.88 1.09
CA VAL A 20 11.71 33.75 1.13
C VAL A 20 11.19 32.93 -0.05
N LEU A 21 11.69 33.17 -1.27
CA LEU A 21 11.27 32.40 -2.46
C LEU A 21 11.65 30.91 -2.33
N LEU A 22 12.83 30.60 -1.82
CA LEU A 22 13.25 29.21 -1.59
C LEU A 22 12.39 28.51 -0.53
N LEU A 23 12.03 29.22 0.56
CA LEU A 23 11.13 28.69 1.57
C LEU A 23 9.73 28.43 1.00
N LEU A 24 9.20 29.34 0.18
CA LEU A 24 7.90 29.16 -0.48
C LEU A 24 7.92 27.97 -1.45
N LEU A 25 8.97 27.84 -2.27
CA LEU A 25 9.14 26.69 -3.15
C LEU A 25 9.22 25.37 -2.38
N GLY A 26 9.97 25.35 -1.27
CA GLY A 26 10.05 24.19 -0.38
C GLY A 26 8.69 23.81 0.22
N ALA A 27 7.93 24.80 0.71
CA ALA A 27 6.60 24.58 1.27
C ALA A 27 5.60 24.06 0.21
N VAL A 28 5.61 24.61 -1.00
CA VAL A 28 4.77 24.16 -2.13
C VAL A 28 5.16 22.74 -2.54
N GLY A 29 6.46 22.45 -2.67
CA GLY A 29 6.96 21.12 -3.00
C GLY A 29 6.58 20.08 -1.95
N TYR A 30 6.74 20.39 -0.67
CA TYR A 30 6.33 19.52 0.43
C TYR A 30 4.80 19.32 0.45
N GLY A 31 4.03 20.38 0.28
CA GLY A 31 2.57 20.30 0.20
C GLY A 31 2.09 19.43 -0.96
N TYR A 32 2.67 19.60 -2.15
CA TYR A 32 2.40 18.75 -3.31
C TYR A 32 2.80 17.29 -3.06
N PHE A 33 3.96 17.04 -2.46
CA PHE A 33 4.40 15.70 -2.09
C PHE A 33 3.42 15.02 -1.12
N ARG A 34 2.99 15.71 -0.06
CA ARG A 34 2.02 15.17 0.91
C ARG A 34 0.63 14.98 0.31
N TYR A 35 0.23 15.84 -0.63
CA TYR A 35 -0.99 15.65 -1.40
C TYR A 35 -0.90 14.38 -2.27
N GLN A 36 0.18 14.24 -3.04
CA GLN A 36 0.39 13.14 -3.97
C GLN A 36 0.60 11.81 -3.24
N HIS A 37 1.29 11.81 -2.10
CA HIS A 37 1.58 10.62 -1.30
C HIS A 37 1.00 10.76 0.11
N PRO A 38 -0.32 10.54 0.31
CA PRO A 38 -0.99 10.80 1.57
C PRO A 38 -0.40 10.03 2.76
N TYR A 39 0.15 8.84 2.52
CA TYR A 39 0.78 7.98 3.54
C TYR A 39 2.32 7.93 3.40
N GLY A 40 2.91 8.85 2.63
CA GLY A 40 4.32 8.81 2.26
C GLY A 40 4.57 7.98 0.99
N SER A 41 5.78 8.09 0.45
CA SER A 41 6.19 7.27 -0.68
C SER A 41 6.45 5.85 -0.18
N SER A 42 5.87 4.87 -0.84
CA SER A 42 6.05 3.47 -0.52
C SER A 42 6.46 2.69 -1.78
N HIS A 43 6.95 1.46 -1.64
CA HIS A 43 7.20 0.58 -2.78
C HIS A 43 6.97 -0.86 -2.33
N HIS A 44 5.70 -1.26 -2.34
CA HIS A 44 5.27 -2.61 -1.94
C HIS A 44 4.68 -3.29 -3.16
N CYS A 45 5.54 -4.06 -3.83
CA CYS A 45 5.17 -4.76 -5.04
C CYS A 45 4.21 -5.91 -4.70
N SER A 46 2.95 -5.76 -5.10
CA SER A 46 1.91 -6.78 -4.96
C SER A 46 2.18 -8.04 -5.78
N LYS A 47 3.04 -7.95 -6.80
CA LYS A 47 3.38 -9.06 -7.72
C LYS A 47 4.03 -10.26 -7.04
N MET A 48 4.57 -10.10 -5.84
CA MET A 48 5.15 -11.22 -5.10
C MET A 48 4.08 -12.06 -4.38
N PHE A 49 2.93 -11.49 -4.03
CA PHE A 49 1.89 -12.20 -3.29
C PHE A 49 1.36 -13.46 -3.99
N PRO A 50 1.07 -13.45 -5.31
CA PRO A 50 0.66 -14.66 -6.01
C PRO A 50 1.63 -15.84 -5.82
N LEU A 51 2.94 -15.58 -5.80
CA LEU A 51 3.95 -16.61 -5.58
C LEU A 51 3.84 -17.21 -4.18
N PHE A 52 3.80 -16.36 -3.14
CA PHE A 52 3.72 -16.82 -1.75
C PHE A 52 2.39 -17.52 -1.43
N PHE A 53 1.29 -17.06 -2.02
CA PHE A 53 0.01 -17.74 -1.88
C PHE A 53 0.01 -19.12 -2.54
N HIS A 54 0.63 -19.23 -3.72
CA HIS A 54 0.76 -20.50 -4.42
C HIS A 54 1.62 -21.49 -3.60
N GLU A 55 2.80 -21.06 -3.16
CA GLU A 55 3.72 -21.88 -2.36
C GLU A 55 3.07 -22.33 -1.04
N TYR A 56 2.39 -21.41 -0.34
CA TYR A 56 1.63 -21.76 0.87
C TYR A 56 0.56 -22.82 0.57
N ALA A 57 -0.22 -22.63 -0.50
CA ALA A 57 -1.31 -23.55 -0.82
C ALA A 57 -0.80 -24.93 -1.24
N GLU A 58 0.34 -25.05 -1.90
CA GLU A 58 0.97 -26.34 -2.25
C GLU A 58 1.28 -27.18 -1.01
N ASP A 59 1.74 -26.54 0.06
CA ASP A 59 2.06 -27.20 1.33
C ASP A 59 0.84 -27.44 2.24
N HIS A 60 -0.31 -26.84 1.92
CA HIS A 60 -1.51 -26.84 2.77
C HIS A 60 -2.73 -27.44 2.06
N ASP A 61 -2.56 -28.51 1.28
CA ASP A 61 -3.64 -29.22 0.57
C ASP A 61 -4.53 -28.29 -0.28
N GLY A 62 -3.93 -27.27 -0.88
CA GLY A 62 -4.59 -26.26 -1.68
C GLY A 62 -5.29 -25.16 -0.89
N ASN A 63 -5.23 -25.15 0.45
CA ASN A 63 -5.83 -24.09 1.26
C ASN A 63 -4.95 -22.84 1.29
N TYR A 64 -5.55 -21.67 1.11
CA TYR A 64 -4.86 -20.41 1.37
C TYR A 64 -4.81 -20.11 2.89
N PRO A 65 -3.93 -19.19 3.35
CA PRO A 65 -3.76 -18.88 4.77
C PRO A 65 -5.07 -18.61 5.53
N SER A 66 -5.20 -19.15 6.73
CA SER A 66 -6.36 -18.98 7.61
C SER A 66 -5.96 -19.06 9.08
N ALA A 67 -6.05 -17.94 9.80
CA ALA A 67 -5.65 -17.79 11.20
C ALA A 67 -6.74 -17.13 12.06
N GLY A 68 -7.95 -16.91 11.52
CA GLY A 68 -9.07 -16.29 12.22
C GLY A 68 -9.06 -14.76 12.19
N GLY A 69 -8.38 -14.17 11.20
CA GLY A 69 -8.29 -12.73 10.98
C GLY A 69 -7.43 -12.40 9.76
N GLU A 70 -7.80 -11.36 9.01
CA GLU A 70 -7.17 -11.00 7.73
C GLU A 70 -5.66 -10.80 7.87
N ALA A 71 -5.24 -9.92 8.78
CA ALA A 71 -3.83 -9.62 9.03
C ALA A 71 -3.05 -10.81 9.59
N ALA A 72 -3.66 -11.58 10.51
CA ALA A 72 -3.04 -12.75 11.12
C ALA A 72 -2.79 -13.86 10.08
N SER A 73 -3.72 -14.04 9.13
CA SER A 73 -3.57 -14.97 8.02
C SER A 73 -2.45 -14.59 7.08
N LEU A 74 -2.37 -13.31 6.68
CA LEU A 74 -1.28 -12.85 5.83
C LEU A 74 0.09 -12.95 6.52
N ALA A 75 0.13 -12.87 7.84
CA ALA A 75 1.36 -13.03 8.61
C ALA A 75 1.97 -14.45 8.46
N LEU A 76 1.16 -15.47 8.15
CA LEU A 76 1.65 -16.83 7.89
C LEU A 76 2.56 -16.92 6.66
N LEU A 77 2.43 -16.00 5.69
CA LEU A 77 3.30 -15.95 4.51
C LEU A 77 4.73 -15.55 4.85
N VAL A 78 4.99 -15.02 6.05
CA VAL A 78 6.35 -14.66 6.50
C VAL A 78 7.22 -15.90 6.65
N ASP A 79 6.63 -17.03 7.08
CA ASP A 79 7.33 -18.32 7.18
C ASP A 79 7.73 -18.87 5.81
N TYR A 80 7.05 -18.40 4.76
CA TYR A 80 7.35 -18.65 3.34
C TYR A 80 8.32 -17.62 2.74
N GLY A 81 8.94 -16.78 3.56
CA GLY A 81 9.94 -15.81 3.12
C GLY A 81 9.38 -14.45 2.67
N MET A 82 8.07 -14.19 2.87
CA MET A 82 7.50 -12.85 2.64
C MET A 82 8.17 -11.83 3.58
N PRO A 83 8.78 -10.75 3.06
CA PRO A 83 9.28 -9.68 3.92
C PRO A 83 8.13 -9.00 4.67
N VAL A 84 8.18 -8.96 6.00
CA VAL A 84 7.11 -8.39 6.86
C VAL A 84 6.68 -6.98 6.42
N LYS A 85 7.63 -6.12 6.05
CA LYS A 85 7.35 -4.77 5.52
C LYS A 85 6.38 -4.73 4.33
N PHE A 86 6.23 -5.81 3.56
CA PHE A 86 5.29 -5.85 2.44
C PHE A 86 3.84 -5.95 2.91
N LEU A 87 3.61 -6.47 4.12
CA LEU A 87 2.28 -6.57 4.74
C LEU A 87 1.75 -5.21 5.22
N ALA A 88 2.60 -4.19 5.32
CA ALA A 88 2.19 -2.81 5.57
C ALA A 88 1.36 -2.21 4.41
N GLY A 89 1.44 -2.82 3.22
CA GLY A 89 0.76 -2.32 2.03
C GLY A 89 1.13 -0.86 1.73
N LYS A 90 0.20 -0.09 1.18
CA LYS A 90 0.47 1.29 0.71
C LYS A 90 0.04 2.37 1.69
N SER A 91 -0.62 2.00 2.79
CA SER A 91 -1.28 2.94 3.72
C SER A 91 -0.78 2.85 5.15
N VAL A 92 0.03 1.85 5.49
CA VAL A 92 0.58 1.65 6.84
C VAL A 92 2.11 1.84 6.80
N SER A 93 2.69 2.28 7.92
CA SER A 93 4.13 2.41 8.07
C SER A 93 4.82 1.03 8.11
N PRO A 94 5.79 0.75 7.22
CA PRO A 94 6.54 -0.50 7.24
C PRO A 94 7.26 -0.77 8.56
N SER A 95 7.79 0.29 9.20
CA SER A 95 8.48 0.14 10.49
C SER A 95 7.53 -0.27 11.60
N ASP A 96 6.28 0.19 11.56
CA ASP A 96 5.29 -0.13 12.58
C ASP A 96 4.82 -1.58 12.40
N THR A 97 4.60 -2.02 11.16
CA THR A 97 4.32 -3.43 10.83
C THR A 97 5.45 -4.36 11.27
N GLU A 98 6.70 -4.04 10.94
CA GLU A 98 7.87 -4.83 11.34
C GLU A 98 8.02 -4.90 12.86
N LYS A 99 7.88 -3.76 13.55
CA LYS A 99 7.96 -3.69 15.00
C LYS A 99 6.85 -4.50 15.67
N TYR A 100 5.62 -4.38 15.17
CA TYR A 100 4.49 -5.14 15.71
C TYR A 100 4.71 -6.65 15.53
N TYR A 101 5.09 -7.08 14.33
CA TYR A 101 5.37 -8.49 14.05
C TYR A 101 6.50 -9.03 14.95
N ALA A 102 7.59 -8.29 15.11
CA ALA A 102 8.69 -8.69 15.98
C ALA A 102 8.27 -8.85 17.46
N GLN A 103 7.24 -8.13 17.89
CA GLN A 103 6.71 -8.19 19.26
C GLN A 103 5.68 -9.30 19.47
N HIS A 104 4.88 -9.61 18.44
CA HIS A 104 3.69 -10.45 18.58
C HIS A 104 3.75 -11.76 17.77
N GLY A 105 4.69 -11.92 16.84
CA GLY A 105 4.77 -13.05 15.92
C GLY A 105 3.59 -13.14 14.94
N THR A 106 2.77 -12.08 14.85
CA THR A 106 1.59 -11.96 14.00
C THR A 106 1.31 -10.48 13.72
N LEU A 107 0.26 -10.19 12.95
CA LEU A 107 -0.19 -8.82 12.66
C LEU A 107 -1.64 -8.61 13.09
N SER A 108 -1.95 -7.38 13.47
CA SER A 108 -3.32 -6.90 13.60
C SER A 108 -3.74 -6.07 12.38
N ASP A 109 -5.03 -5.83 12.25
CA ASP A 109 -5.59 -5.09 11.12
C ASP A 109 -5.12 -3.62 11.08
N GLU A 110 -4.73 -3.04 12.22
CA GLU A 110 -4.21 -1.67 12.28
C GLU A 110 -2.82 -1.53 11.64
N VAL A 111 -2.03 -2.62 11.66
CA VAL A 111 -0.65 -2.64 11.14
C VAL A 111 -0.53 -3.39 9.81
N CYS A 112 -1.64 -3.84 9.23
CA CYS A 112 -1.69 -4.49 7.92
C CYS A 112 -2.43 -3.60 6.91
N GLY A 113 -1.82 -3.34 5.75
CA GLY A 113 -2.36 -2.46 4.71
C GLY A 113 -3.25 -3.16 3.67
N TRP A 114 -3.54 -4.44 3.86
CA TRP A 114 -4.26 -5.28 2.91
C TRP A 114 -5.58 -5.76 3.49
N HIS A 115 -6.58 -5.89 2.63
CA HIS A 115 -7.73 -6.74 2.86
C HIS A 115 -7.43 -8.13 2.32
N TYR A 116 -7.85 -9.16 3.04
CA TYR A 116 -7.64 -10.55 2.67
C TYR A 116 -8.90 -11.38 2.92
N VAL A 117 -9.18 -12.36 2.05
CA VAL A 117 -10.33 -13.24 2.16
C VAL A 117 -9.89 -14.62 2.62
N GLU A 118 -10.23 -14.97 3.86
CA GLU A 118 -9.94 -16.29 4.44
C GLU A 118 -10.80 -17.42 3.87
N GLY A 119 -10.30 -18.65 4.03
CA GLY A 119 -11.06 -19.88 3.73
C GLY A 119 -11.24 -20.14 2.24
N LEU A 120 -10.41 -19.54 1.39
CA LEU A 120 -10.34 -19.83 -0.04
C LEU A 120 -9.40 -21.02 -0.29
N LYS A 121 -9.60 -21.71 -1.42
CA LYS A 121 -8.70 -22.76 -1.93
C LYS A 121 -8.20 -22.44 -3.33
N ASN A 122 -7.05 -22.99 -3.73
CA ASN A 122 -6.51 -22.87 -5.09
C ASN A 122 -7.37 -23.56 -6.17
N THR A 123 -8.37 -24.33 -5.76
CA THR A 123 -9.37 -25.01 -6.62
C THR A 123 -10.71 -24.28 -6.67
N ASP A 124 -10.90 -23.21 -5.87
CA ASP A 124 -12.07 -22.35 -5.97
C ASP A 124 -12.04 -21.58 -7.32
N PRO A 125 -13.18 -21.02 -7.78
CA PRO A 125 -13.24 -20.30 -9.04
C PRO A 125 -12.14 -19.23 -9.19
N SER A 126 -11.43 -19.25 -10.32
CA SER A 126 -10.28 -18.38 -10.58
C SER A 126 -10.60 -16.87 -10.49
N GLU A 127 -11.85 -16.50 -10.69
CA GLU A 127 -12.35 -15.13 -10.66
C GLU A 127 -12.57 -14.59 -9.24
N LEU A 128 -12.39 -15.42 -8.21
CA LEU A 128 -12.41 -14.97 -6.83
C LEU A 128 -11.15 -14.19 -6.48
N ALA A 129 -11.34 -13.07 -5.81
CA ALA A 129 -10.27 -12.24 -5.29
C ALA A 129 -9.83 -12.75 -3.92
N ILE A 130 -8.51 -12.85 -3.76
CA ILE A 130 -7.86 -13.25 -2.52
C ILE A 130 -7.52 -12.02 -1.67
N MET A 131 -6.99 -10.97 -2.30
CA MET A 131 -6.40 -9.84 -1.59
C MET A 131 -6.46 -8.53 -2.39
N TRP A 132 -6.60 -7.40 -1.71
CA TRP A 132 -6.51 -6.06 -2.30
C TRP A 132 -6.07 -5.02 -1.24
N PRO A 133 -5.50 -3.86 -1.62
CA PRO A 133 -5.08 -2.87 -0.64
C PRO A 133 -6.29 -2.19 0.03
N LYS A 134 -6.15 -1.76 1.29
CA LYS A 134 -7.20 -1.01 2.00
C LYS A 134 -7.54 0.35 1.36
N VAL A 135 -6.56 0.94 0.66
CA VAL A 135 -6.70 2.25 0.00
C VAL A 135 -6.31 2.14 -1.49
N PRO A 136 -7.09 2.74 -2.42
CA PRO A 136 -6.82 2.67 -3.87
C PRO A 136 -5.71 3.64 -4.28
N LEU A 137 -4.47 3.26 -3.98
CA LEU A 137 -3.24 4.00 -4.30
C LEU A 137 -2.45 3.31 -5.41
N GLY A 138 -1.65 4.11 -6.11
CA GLY A 138 -0.71 3.64 -7.12
C GLY A 138 0.41 2.78 -6.55
N HIS A 139 1.29 2.31 -7.44
CA HIS A 139 2.36 1.37 -7.10
C HIS A 139 3.28 1.90 -6.00
N ASN A 140 3.52 3.21 -5.97
CA ASN A 140 4.40 3.87 -5.02
C ASN A 140 3.66 4.64 -3.90
N GLY A 141 2.41 4.27 -3.63
CA GLY A 141 1.57 4.93 -2.62
C GLY A 141 1.04 6.30 -3.07
N GLU A 142 1.16 6.63 -4.35
CA GLU A 142 0.70 7.88 -4.92
C GLU A 142 -0.81 7.88 -5.22
N ARG A 143 -1.43 9.06 -5.20
CA ARG A 143 -2.79 9.24 -5.69
C ARG A 143 -2.86 9.00 -7.19
N LEU A 144 -3.87 8.25 -7.60
CA LEU A 144 -4.18 8.01 -9.00
C LEU A 144 -5.19 9.06 -9.51
N LYS A 145 -5.02 9.49 -10.76
CA LYS A 145 -6.02 10.35 -11.44
C LYS A 145 -7.38 9.63 -11.56
N ARG A 146 -7.34 8.30 -11.70
CA ARG A 146 -8.50 7.40 -11.65
C ARG A 146 -8.23 6.37 -10.55
N PRO A 147 -8.72 6.58 -9.33
CA PRO A 147 -8.51 5.65 -8.22
C PRO A 147 -9.01 4.25 -8.56
N ALA A 148 -8.17 3.25 -8.33
CA ALA A 148 -8.47 1.84 -8.56
C ALA A 148 -7.80 0.97 -7.48
N TYR A 149 -8.45 -0.14 -7.13
CA TYR A 149 -7.88 -1.18 -6.30
C TYR A 149 -7.09 -2.15 -7.18
N GLU A 150 -5.88 -2.47 -6.75
CA GLU A 150 -5.09 -3.55 -7.32
C GLU A 150 -5.48 -4.85 -6.64
N VAL A 151 -6.24 -5.69 -7.34
CA VAL A 151 -6.85 -6.90 -6.79
C VAL A 151 -6.10 -8.12 -7.30
N ILE A 152 -5.74 -9.02 -6.39
CA ILE A 152 -5.12 -10.32 -6.68
C ILE A 152 -6.20 -11.40 -6.64
N PHE A 153 -6.20 -12.27 -7.64
CA PHE A 153 -7.16 -13.35 -7.83
C PHE A 153 -6.54 -14.73 -7.56
N ILE A 154 -7.39 -15.76 -7.46
CA ILE A 154 -6.97 -17.14 -7.20
C ILE A 154 -6.01 -17.68 -8.26
N ASP A 155 -6.20 -17.33 -9.53
CA ASP A 155 -5.27 -17.68 -10.61
C ASP A 155 -3.93 -16.92 -10.57
N GLY A 156 -3.72 -16.10 -9.54
CA GLY A 156 -2.55 -15.24 -9.38
C GLY A 156 -2.56 -13.99 -10.27
N SER A 157 -3.61 -13.80 -11.09
CA SER A 157 -3.74 -12.59 -11.90
C SER A 157 -3.95 -11.36 -11.02
N ILE A 158 -3.46 -10.22 -11.51
CA ILE A 158 -3.61 -8.93 -10.85
C ILE A 158 -4.39 -8.01 -11.77
N ARG A 159 -5.52 -7.48 -11.30
CA ARG A 159 -6.39 -6.58 -12.08
C ARG A 159 -6.67 -5.30 -11.31
N TYR A 160 -6.77 -4.19 -12.05
CA TYR A 160 -7.14 -2.90 -11.48
C TYR A 160 -8.65 -2.68 -11.59
N ILE A 161 -9.33 -2.58 -10.45
CA ILE A 161 -10.77 -2.33 -10.38
C ILE A 161 -10.97 -0.87 -9.97
N GLU A 162 -11.46 -0.04 -10.89
CA GLU A 162 -11.76 1.37 -10.61
C GLU A 162 -12.76 1.50 -9.45
N VAL A 163 -12.58 2.52 -8.60
CA VAL A 163 -13.47 2.78 -7.45
C VAL A 163 -14.94 2.93 -7.89
N THR A 164 -15.19 3.46 -9.09
CA THR A 164 -16.53 3.59 -9.69
C THR A 164 -17.21 2.25 -9.96
N LYS A 165 -16.44 1.16 -10.12
CA LYS A 165 -16.93 -0.21 -10.35
C LYS A 165 -16.85 -1.08 -9.10
N TRP A 166 -16.31 -0.56 -8.00
CA TRP A 166 -15.97 -1.35 -6.81
C TRP A 166 -17.17 -2.05 -6.18
N GLN A 167 -18.31 -1.36 -6.05
CA GLN A 167 -19.52 -1.96 -5.46
C GLN A 167 -20.08 -3.10 -6.31
N GLY A 168 -20.07 -2.96 -7.65
CA GLY A 168 -20.47 -4.04 -8.55
C GLY A 168 -19.52 -5.23 -8.45
N PHE A 169 -18.21 -4.96 -8.41
CA PHE A 169 -17.20 -5.98 -8.19
C PHE A 169 -17.41 -6.76 -6.89
N LEU A 170 -17.65 -6.08 -5.76
CA LEU A 170 -17.91 -6.74 -4.47
C LEU A 170 -19.17 -7.62 -4.52
N ALA A 171 -20.24 -7.16 -5.20
CA ALA A 171 -21.44 -7.96 -5.38
C ALA A 171 -21.18 -9.23 -6.23
N ASP A 172 -20.36 -9.12 -7.28
CA ASP A 172 -19.94 -10.27 -8.08
C ASP A 172 -19.10 -11.27 -7.25
N GLN A 173 -18.19 -10.77 -6.41
CA GLN A 173 -17.40 -11.60 -5.50
C GLN A 173 -18.27 -12.33 -4.47
N GLU A 174 -19.28 -11.66 -3.90
CA GLU A 174 -20.24 -12.31 -3.01
C GLU A 174 -20.97 -13.46 -3.70
N ARG A 175 -21.51 -13.20 -4.89
CA ARG A 175 -22.20 -14.23 -5.69
C ARG A 175 -21.30 -15.43 -5.97
N LEU A 176 -20.06 -15.19 -6.38
CA LEU A 176 -19.08 -16.25 -6.64
C LEU A 176 -18.80 -17.08 -5.38
N ARG A 177 -18.64 -16.43 -4.21
CA ARG A 177 -18.39 -17.10 -2.93
C ARG A 177 -19.57 -17.97 -2.48
N THR A 178 -20.81 -17.54 -2.71
CA THR A 178 -21.99 -18.35 -2.37
C THR A 178 -22.19 -19.54 -3.32
N SER A 179 -21.63 -19.49 -4.53
CA SER A 179 -21.77 -20.54 -5.54
C SER A 179 -20.64 -21.58 -5.59
N ARG A 180 -19.65 -21.47 -4.70
CA ARG A 180 -18.49 -22.37 -4.65
C ARG A 180 -18.81 -23.70 -3.95
#